data_AF-A0A160INC0-F1
#
_entry.id   AF-A0A160INC0-F1
#
_cell.length_a   1.000
_cell.length_b   1.000
_cell.length_c   1.000
_cell.angle_alpha   90.00
_cell.angle_beta   90.00
_cell.angle_gamma   90.00
#
_symmetry.space_group_name_H-M   'P 1'
#
loop_
_entity.id
_entity.type
_entity.pdbx_description
1 polymer ?
#
loop_
_entity_poly.entity_id
_entity_poly.type
_entity_poly.pdbx_seq_one_letter_code
_entity_poly.pdbx_strand_id
1 'polypeptide(L)'
;MKKRTRGEERFVSNVLEAVIRNDTKLLHGLFLIHGQHHYISFENESFIQNHPIVKDTHCICLVGGDVINYLHIKTGDHDLSRLYVRRSLSQLVHGAEKLAQEAFEEYENEYIRNFIKLINKQNTIPSYLEQLIVKIETHLIVDNPHFVDT
;
A
#
# COMPACT_ATOMS: atom_id res chain seq x y z
N MET A 1 -8.54 -10.09 22.41
CA MET A 1 -7.86 -10.34 21.11
C MET A 1 -8.86 -10.10 20.00
N LYS A 2 -8.53 -9.26 19.01
CA LYS A 2 -9.38 -9.03 17.83
C LYS A 2 -9.63 -10.37 17.13
N LYS A 3 -10.87 -10.65 16.72
CA LYS A 3 -11.23 -11.91 16.06
C LYS A 3 -10.65 -11.88 14.64
N ARG A 4 -9.96 -12.95 14.22
CA ARG A 4 -9.39 -13.02 12.87
C ARG A 4 -10.50 -13.09 11.84
N THR A 5 -10.25 -12.43 10.72
CA THR A 5 -11.03 -12.60 9.51
C THR A 5 -10.77 -13.98 8.90
N ARG A 6 -11.71 -14.44 8.07
CA ARG A 6 -11.60 -15.72 7.37
C ARG A 6 -10.36 -15.78 6.46
N GLY A 7 -9.93 -14.65 5.90
CA GLY A 7 -8.72 -14.55 5.08
C GLY A 7 -7.45 -14.80 5.88
N GLU A 8 -7.31 -14.15 7.04
CA GLU A 8 -6.17 -14.37 7.95
C GLU A 8 -6.13 -15.81 8.46
N GLU A 9 -7.28 -16.40 8.80
CA GLU A 9 -7.33 -17.80 9.24
C GLU A 9 -6.87 -18.75 8.13
N ARG A 10 -7.30 -18.50 6.88
CA ARG A 10 -6.84 -19.27 5.72
C ARG A 10 -5.35 -19.09 5.48
N PHE A 11 -4.85 -17.86 5.51
CA PHE A 11 -3.43 -17.57 5.35
C PHE A 11 -2.60 -18.34 6.39
N VAL A 12 -2.92 -18.17 7.67
CA VAL A 12 -2.17 -18.84 8.76
C VAL A 12 -2.25 -20.35 8.65
N SER A 13 -3.40 -20.91 8.25
CA SER A 13 -3.57 -22.36 8.14
C SER A 13 -2.76 -22.95 6.98
N ASN A 14 -2.75 -22.29 5.81
CA ASN A 14 -1.99 -22.76 4.65
C ASN A 14 -0.48 -22.61 4.85
N VAL A 15 -0.03 -21.48 5.41
CA VAL A 15 1.39 -21.29 5.72
C VAL A 15 1.85 -22.28 6.79
N LEU A 16 1.02 -22.56 7.80
CA LEU A 16 1.31 -23.60 8.78
C LEU A 16 1.49 -24.97 8.11
N GLU A 17 0.61 -25.34 7.18
CA GLU A 17 0.72 -26.61 6.45
C GLU A 17 1.99 -26.68 5.60
N ALA A 18 2.34 -25.57 4.93
CA ALA A 18 3.58 -25.46 4.16
C ALA A 18 4.81 -25.60 5.07
N VAL A 19 4.83 -24.94 6.25
CA VAL A 19 5.89 -25.08 7.25
C VAL A 19 6.00 -26.52 7.74
N ILE A 20 4.89 -27.19 8.06
CA ILE A 20 4.92 -28.58 8.55
C ILE A 20 5.49 -29.52 7.47
N ARG A 21 5.16 -29.29 6.20
CA ARG A 21 5.62 -30.11 5.07
C ARG A 21 6.96 -29.67 4.47
N ASN A 22 7.54 -28.58 4.97
CA ASN A 22 8.64 -27.86 4.34
C ASN A 22 8.41 -27.58 2.85
N ASP A 23 7.18 -27.20 2.49
CA ASP A 23 6.82 -26.87 1.11
C ASP A 23 7.21 -25.43 0.80
N THR A 24 8.37 -25.25 0.16
CA THR A 24 8.95 -23.93 -0.15
C THR A 24 8.61 -23.45 -1.56
N LYS A 25 7.74 -24.17 -2.30
CA LYS A 25 7.47 -23.90 -3.72
C LYS A 25 6.60 -22.68 -3.96
N LEU A 26 5.74 -22.35 -3.01
CA LEU A 26 4.76 -21.28 -3.15
C LEU A 26 5.11 -20.10 -2.26
N LEU A 27 4.89 -18.90 -2.78
CA LEU A 27 4.73 -17.70 -1.99
C LEU A 27 3.30 -17.64 -1.48
N HIS A 28 3.14 -17.33 -0.20
CA HIS A 28 1.85 -17.14 0.44
C HIS A 28 1.67 -15.68 0.80
N GLY A 29 0.62 -15.05 0.27
CA GLY A 29 0.31 -13.65 0.51
C GLY A 29 -1.01 -13.42 1.23
N LEU A 30 -1.02 -12.44 2.12
CA LEU A 30 -2.19 -11.86 2.74
C LEU A 30 -2.39 -10.45 2.18
N PHE A 31 -3.55 -10.22 1.57
CA PHE A 31 -3.89 -8.96 0.92
C PHE A 31 -5.14 -8.36 1.54
N LEU A 32 -5.18 -7.04 1.66
CA LEU A 32 -6.40 -6.28 1.94
C LEU A 32 -7.01 -5.84 0.62
N ILE A 33 -8.20 -6.35 0.33
CA ILE A 33 -8.97 -6.07 -0.89
C ILE A 33 -10.33 -5.53 -0.44
N HIS A 34 -10.65 -4.28 -0.78
CA HIS A 34 -11.90 -3.63 -0.38
C HIS A 34 -12.22 -3.77 1.14
N GLY A 35 -11.20 -3.62 2.00
CA GLY A 35 -11.35 -3.73 3.46
C GLY A 35 -11.51 -5.17 3.99
N GLN A 36 -11.36 -6.19 3.15
CA GLN A 36 -11.38 -7.60 3.56
C GLN A 36 -10.02 -8.25 3.33
N HIS A 37 -9.66 -9.17 4.21
CA HIS A 37 -8.44 -9.95 4.07
C HIS A 37 -8.65 -11.13 3.12
N HIS A 38 -7.72 -11.30 2.18
CA HIS A 38 -7.69 -12.38 1.21
C HIS A 38 -6.35 -13.09 1.24
N TYR A 39 -6.40 -14.43 1.29
CA TYR A 39 -5.25 -15.29 1.10
C TYR A 39 -5.10 -15.62 -0.38
N ILE A 40 -3.89 -15.45 -0.91
CA ILE A 40 -3.53 -15.82 -2.28
C ILE A 40 -2.16 -16.52 -2.23
N SER A 41 -2.00 -17.59 -3.01
CA SER A 41 -0.71 -18.27 -3.20
C SER A 41 -0.30 -18.27 -4.66
N PHE A 42 1.00 -18.13 -4.93
CA PHE A 42 1.56 -18.05 -6.27
C PHE A 42 3.01 -18.53 -6.29
N GLU A 43 3.52 -18.91 -7.46
CA GLU A 43 4.85 -19.52 -7.58
C GLU A 43 6.00 -18.52 -7.40
N ASN A 44 5.80 -17.26 -7.82
CA ASN A 44 6.83 -16.23 -7.73
C ASN A 44 6.23 -14.82 -7.71
N GLU A 45 7.04 -13.84 -7.31
CA GLU A 45 6.65 -12.43 -7.14
C GLU A 45 6.22 -11.73 -8.43
N SER A 46 6.50 -12.29 -9.61
CA SER A 46 6.06 -11.69 -10.88
C SER A 46 4.54 -11.61 -11.00
N PHE A 47 3.83 -12.47 -10.27
CA PHE A 47 2.38 -12.40 -10.13
C PHE A 47 1.95 -11.09 -9.44
N ILE A 48 2.68 -10.66 -8.41
CA ILE A 48 2.37 -9.41 -7.69
C ILE A 48 2.51 -8.22 -8.64
N GLN A 49 3.57 -8.17 -9.45
CA GLN A 49 3.83 -7.01 -10.31
C GLN A 49 2.85 -6.86 -11.47
N ASN A 50 2.25 -7.96 -11.94
CA ASN A 50 1.43 -7.99 -13.16
C ASN A 50 -0.06 -8.22 -12.93
N HIS A 51 -0.49 -8.58 -11.72
CA HIS A 51 -1.88 -8.95 -11.49
C HIS A 51 -2.77 -7.71 -11.27
N PRO A 52 -3.90 -7.56 -11.99
CA PRO A 52 -4.79 -6.40 -11.85
C PRO A 52 -5.29 -6.17 -10.43
N ILE A 53 -5.48 -7.26 -9.67
CA ILE A 53 -5.82 -7.19 -8.24
C ILE A 53 -4.78 -6.36 -7.47
N VAL A 54 -3.49 -6.38 -7.82
CA VAL A 54 -2.42 -5.74 -7.04
C VAL A 54 -2.42 -4.21 -7.14
N LYS A 55 -2.96 -3.63 -8.22
CA LYS A 55 -3.05 -2.16 -8.34
C LYS A 55 -3.95 -1.53 -7.25
N ASP A 56 -4.97 -2.25 -6.82
CA ASP A 56 -5.95 -1.78 -5.82
C ASP A 56 -5.92 -2.62 -4.53
N THR A 57 -4.88 -3.44 -4.34
CA THR A 57 -4.77 -4.27 -3.13
C THR A 57 -3.52 -4.00 -2.33
N HIS A 58 -3.73 -3.88 -1.02
CA HIS A 58 -2.65 -3.65 -0.08
C HIS A 58 -2.10 -5.01 0.33
N CYS A 59 -0.86 -5.30 -0.08
CA CYS A 59 -0.16 -6.47 0.40
C CYS A 59 0.21 -6.25 1.88
N ILE A 60 -0.35 -7.06 2.78
CA ILE A 60 -0.06 -6.98 4.21
C ILE A 60 1.17 -7.83 4.54
N CYS A 61 1.22 -9.06 4.03
CA CYS A 61 2.25 -10.00 4.40
C CYS A 61 2.54 -10.97 3.25
N LEU A 62 3.83 -11.24 3.03
CA LEU A 62 4.32 -12.27 2.13
C LEU A 62 5.20 -13.23 2.90
N VAL A 63 4.96 -14.53 2.73
CA VAL A 63 5.76 -15.60 3.30
C VAL A 63 6.22 -16.49 2.16
N GLY A 64 7.52 -16.42 1.87
CA GLY A 64 8.19 -17.25 0.86
C GLY A 64 8.95 -18.43 1.45
N GLY A 65 9.59 -19.19 0.56
CA GLY A 65 10.30 -20.43 0.89
C GLY A 65 11.34 -20.29 2.00
N ASP A 66 12.09 -19.18 2.05
CA ASP A 66 13.12 -18.97 3.08
C ASP A 66 12.52 -18.89 4.50
N VAL A 67 11.40 -18.18 4.64
CA VAL A 67 10.69 -18.05 5.92
C VAL A 67 10.05 -19.38 6.31
N ILE A 68 9.51 -20.11 5.33
CA ILE A 68 8.92 -21.44 5.55
C ILE A 68 9.98 -22.41 6.06
N ASN A 69 11.13 -22.47 5.38
CA ASN A 69 12.24 -23.34 5.74
C ASN A 69 12.84 -22.96 7.10
N TYR A 70 13.01 -21.66 7.37
CA TYR A 70 13.45 -21.17 8.68
C TYR A 70 12.52 -21.63 9.80
N LEU A 71 11.20 -21.43 9.64
CA LEU A 71 10.22 -21.85 10.63
C LEU A 71 10.22 -23.37 10.79
N HIS A 72 10.34 -24.13 9.69
CA HIS A 72 10.40 -25.59 9.69
C HIS A 72 11.58 -26.10 10.52
N ILE A 73 12.79 -25.61 10.27
CA ILE A 73 14.01 -26.00 11.01
C ILE A 73 13.85 -25.64 12.49
N LYS A 74 13.45 -24.40 12.79
CA LYS A 74 13.23 -23.93 14.17
C LYS A 74 12.20 -24.76 14.93
N THR A 75 11.20 -25.32 14.24
CA THR A 75 10.25 -26.22 14.89
C THR A 75 10.73 -27.66 14.98
N GLY A 76 11.53 -28.13 14.02
CA GLY A 76 12.21 -29.42 14.13
C GLY A 76 13.09 -29.52 15.38
N ASP A 77 13.72 -28.42 15.79
CA ASP A 77 14.57 -28.32 16.98
C ASP A 77 13.78 -28.18 18.31
N HIS A 78 12.52 -27.75 18.25
CA HIS A 78 11.72 -27.39 19.42
C HIS A 78 10.42 -28.17 19.56
N ASP A 79 10.28 -29.27 18.82
CA ASP A 79 9.04 -30.02 18.58
C ASP A 79 8.13 -29.28 17.57
N LEU A 80 7.68 -29.99 16.52
CA LEU A 80 6.81 -29.48 15.43
C LEU A 80 5.38 -29.21 15.93
N SER A 81 5.24 -28.61 17.10
CA SER A 81 3.96 -28.29 17.69
C SER A 81 3.27 -27.23 16.83
N ARG A 82 2.11 -27.60 16.29
CA ARG A 82 1.23 -26.71 15.51
C ARG A 82 0.96 -25.39 16.24
N LEU A 83 0.99 -25.41 17.57
CA LEU A 83 0.76 -24.25 18.42
C LEU A 83 1.89 -23.22 18.33
N TYR A 84 3.16 -23.64 18.35
CA TYR A 84 4.30 -22.73 18.26
C TYR A 84 4.30 -22.01 16.92
N VAL A 85 4.26 -22.75 15.81
CA VAL A 85 4.23 -22.17 14.45
C VAL A 85 3.05 -21.23 14.29
N ARG A 86 1.86 -21.65 14.75
CA ARG A 86 0.67 -20.80 14.66
C ARG A 86 0.84 -19.50 15.45
N ARG A 87 1.44 -19.52 16.64
CA ARG A 87 1.75 -18.30 17.40
C ARG A 87 2.74 -17.41 16.66
N SER A 88 3.85 -17.96 16.16
CA SER A 88 4.86 -17.20 15.42
C SER A 88 4.29 -16.55 14.15
N LEU A 89 3.52 -17.29 13.36
CA LEU A 89 2.84 -16.76 12.17
C LEU A 89 1.86 -15.65 12.51
N SER A 90 1.16 -15.78 13.64
CA SER A 90 0.21 -14.77 14.09
C SER A 90 0.88 -13.46 14.48
N GLN A 91 2.04 -13.55 15.16
CA GLN A 91 2.84 -12.39 15.52
C GLN A 91 3.43 -11.73 14.27
N LEU A 92 3.87 -12.53 13.30
CA LEU A 92 4.39 -12.04 12.02
C LEU A 92 3.31 -11.26 11.26
N VAL A 93 2.10 -11.81 11.12
CA VAL A 93 0.98 -11.11 10.47
C VAL A 93 0.67 -9.79 11.17
N HIS A 94 0.58 -9.78 12.50
CA HIS A 94 0.25 -8.57 13.24
C HIS A 94 1.35 -7.48 13.14
N GLY A 95 2.62 -7.90 13.20
CA GLY A 95 3.74 -6.99 12.99
C GLY A 95 3.77 -6.42 11.57
N ALA A 96 3.50 -7.26 10.57
CA ALA A 96 3.44 -6.86 9.18
C ALA A 96 2.26 -5.92 8.88
N GLU A 97 1.08 -6.16 9.47
CA GLU A 97 -0.09 -5.28 9.37
C GLU A 97 0.23 -3.88 9.91
N LYS A 98 0.90 -3.80 11.07
CA LYS A 98 1.31 -2.53 11.66
C LYS A 98 2.30 -1.78 10.75
N LEU A 99 3.33 -2.46 10.26
CA LEU A 99 4.33 -1.86 9.36
C LEU A 99 3.71 -1.41 8.04
N ALA A 100 2.80 -2.22 7.47
CA ALA A 100 2.09 -1.87 6.26
C ALA A 100 1.24 -0.61 6.49
N GLN A 101 0.51 -0.53 7.59
CA GLN A 101 -0.27 0.66 7.94
C GLN A 101 0.61 1.91 8.08
N GLU A 102 1.73 1.82 8.80
CA GLU A 102 2.69 2.92 8.94
C GLU A 102 3.24 3.38 7.59
N ALA A 103 3.61 2.44 6.71
CA ALA A 103 4.12 2.74 5.37
C ALA A 103 3.04 3.36 4.45
N PHE A 104 1.78 2.90 4.54
CA PHE A 104 0.67 3.50 3.80
C PHE A 104 0.35 4.90 4.29
N GLU A 105 0.31 5.13 5.60
CA GLU A 105 0.10 6.46 6.17
C GLU A 105 1.23 7.42 5.75
N GLU A 106 2.48 6.97 5.72
CA GLU A 106 3.61 7.76 5.24
C GLU A 106 3.46 8.11 3.74
N TYR A 107 3.12 7.11 2.91
CA TYR A 107 2.91 7.30 1.47
C TYR A 107 1.73 8.24 1.17
N GLU A 108 0.59 8.07 1.83
CA GLU A 108 -0.56 8.97 1.68
C GLU A 108 -0.22 10.40 2.11
N ASN A 109 0.50 10.56 3.21
CA ASN A 109 0.96 11.86 3.66
C ASN A 109 1.93 12.51 2.66
N GLU A 110 2.84 11.73 2.06
CA GLU A 110 3.72 12.22 1.01
C GLU A 110 2.94 12.61 -0.25
N TYR A 111 2.00 11.76 -0.69
CA TYR A 111 1.13 12.02 -1.84
C TYR A 111 0.30 13.29 -1.63
N ILE A 112 -0.35 13.43 -0.46
CA ILE A 112 -1.12 14.63 -0.09
C ILE A 112 -0.21 15.86 -0.07
N ARG A 113 1.00 15.77 0.52
CA ARG A 113 1.96 16.89 0.51
C ARG A 113 2.37 17.28 -0.90
N ASN A 114 2.63 16.31 -1.77
CA ASN A 114 3.01 16.56 -3.16
C ASN A 114 1.84 17.11 -3.99
N PHE A 115 0.62 16.64 -3.74
CA PHE A 115 -0.60 17.16 -4.34
C PHE A 115 -0.89 18.61 -3.90
N ILE A 116 -0.76 18.92 -2.61
CA ILE A 116 -0.88 20.29 -2.08
C ILE A 116 0.19 21.20 -2.70
N LYS A 117 1.44 20.73 -2.84
CA LYS A 117 2.51 21.48 -3.54
C LYS A 117 2.16 21.73 -5.01
N LEU A 118 1.52 20.77 -5.68
CA LEU A 118 1.09 20.90 -7.08
C LEU A 118 -0.01 21.96 -7.22
N ILE A 119 -1.04 21.90 -6.36
CA ILE A 119 -2.13 22.90 -6.31
C ILE A 119 -1.58 24.28 -6.00
N ASN A 120 -0.70 24.39 -5.00
CA ASN A 120 -0.13 25.68 -4.60
C ASN A 120 0.83 26.27 -5.65
N LYS A 121 1.42 25.44 -6.53
CA LYS A 121 2.18 25.91 -7.71
C LYS A 121 1.28 26.28 -8.90
N GLN A 122 0.04 25.77 -8.98
CA GLN A 122 -0.93 26.19 -10.00
C GLN A 122 -1.56 27.56 -9.69
N ASN A 123 -1.52 28.03 -8.44
CA ASN A 123 -2.03 29.34 -8.05
C ASN A 123 -1.12 30.54 -8.40
N THR A 124 -0.03 30.34 -9.16
CA THR A 124 0.82 31.44 -9.66
C THR A 124 0.80 31.60 -11.18
N ILE A 125 -0.03 30.85 -11.90
CA ILE A 125 -0.32 31.17 -13.31
C ILE A 125 -1.73 31.78 -13.32
N PRO A 126 -1.86 33.10 -13.52
CA PRO A 126 -3.17 33.72 -13.63
C PRO A 126 -3.95 32.95 -14.69
N SER A 127 -5.20 32.59 -14.39
CA SER A 127 -6.06 31.88 -15.32
C SER A 127 -6.09 32.64 -16.66
N TYR A 128 -6.38 31.93 -17.75
CA TYR A 128 -6.49 32.58 -19.07
C TYR A 128 -7.41 33.82 -19.03
N LEU A 129 -8.45 33.81 -18.18
CA LEU A 129 -9.34 34.94 -17.93
C LEU A 129 -8.63 36.11 -17.22
N GLU A 130 -7.84 35.86 -16.19
CA GLU A 130 -7.06 36.90 -15.50
C GLU A 130 -5.99 37.50 -16.43
N GLN A 131 -5.35 36.68 -17.26
CA GLN A 131 -4.44 37.17 -18.31
C GLN A 131 -5.16 37.99 -19.37
N LEU A 132 -6.41 37.63 -19.71
CA LEU A 132 -7.24 38.38 -20.65
C LEU A 132 -7.66 39.73 -20.07
N ILE A 133 -8.07 39.75 -18.80
CA ILE A 133 -8.48 40.98 -18.08
C ILE A 133 -7.30 41.96 -18.06
N VAL A 134 -6.12 41.51 -17.66
CA VAL A 134 -4.91 42.36 -17.64
C VAL A 134 -4.57 42.88 -19.04
N LYS A 135 -4.71 42.06 -20.10
CA LYS A 135 -4.50 42.50 -21.49
C LYS A 135 -5.54 43.51 -21.98
N ILE A 136 -6.81 43.32 -21.60
CA ILE A 136 -7.90 44.22 -21.95
C ILE A 136 -7.74 45.55 -21.21
N GLU A 137 -7.43 45.53 -19.91
CA GLU A 137 -7.15 46.73 -19.11
C GLU A 137 -5.96 47.51 -19.65
N THR A 138 -4.85 46.83 -19.98
CA THR A 138 -3.69 47.50 -20.58
C THR A 138 -3.98 48.07 -21.97
N HIS A 139 -4.81 47.43 -22.81
CA HIS A 139 -5.21 48.01 -24.09
C HIS A 139 -6.19 49.19 -23.93
N LEU A 140 -7.14 49.10 -22.99
CA LEU A 140 -8.08 50.19 -22.70
C LEU A 140 -7.39 51.44 -22.12
N ILE A 141 -6.32 51.26 -21.36
CA ILE A 141 -5.49 52.37 -20.83
C ILE A 141 -4.63 53.01 -21.94
N VAL A 142 -4.17 52.21 -22.93
CA VAL A 142 -3.33 52.71 -24.03
C VAL A 142 -4.15 53.43 -25.11
N ASP A 143 -5.41 53.02 -25.33
CA ASP A 143 -6.31 53.63 -26.32
C ASP A 143 -7.14 54.80 -25.78
N ASN A 144 -6.94 55.21 -24.51
CA ASN A 144 -7.60 56.38 -23.95
C ASN A 144 -6.64 57.23 -23.09
N PRO A 145 -5.86 58.15 -23.69
CA PRO A 145 -4.94 59.03 -22.96
C PRO A 145 -5.64 60.13 -22.13
N HIS A 146 -6.97 60.10 -22.02
CA HIS A 146 -7.75 61.11 -21.32
C HIS A 146 -8.81 60.47 -20.44
N PHE A 147 -8.42 60.00 -19.25
CA PHE A 147 -9.16 60.31 -18.04
C PHE A 147 -8.18 60.37 -16.87
N VAL A 148 -8.12 61.58 -16.33
CA VAL A 148 -7.08 62.16 -15.47
C VAL A 148 -7.53 62.06 -14.03
N ASP A 149 -6.57 61.93 -13.12
CA ASP A 149 -6.66 62.35 -11.72
C ASP A 149 -7.52 63.61 -11.56
N THR A 150 -8.67 63.50 -10.90
CA THR A 150 -9.23 64.51 -9.97
C THR A 150 -10.30 63.86 -9.12
#